data_AF-A0A9E0KJ54-F1
#
_entry.id   AF-A0A9E0KJ54-F1
#
_cell.length_a   1.000
_cell.length_b   1.000
_cell.length_c   1.000
_cell.angle_alpha   90.00
_cell.angle_beta   90.00
_cell.angle_gamma   90.00
#
_symmetry.space_group_name_H-M   'P 1'
#
loop_
_entity.id
_entity.type
_entity.pdbx_description
1 polymer ?
#
loop_
_entity_poly.entity_id
_entity_poly.type
_entity_poly.pdbx_seq_one_letter_code
_entity_poly.pdbx_strand_id
1 'polypeptide(L)'
;ISARLHIRLAEGMIEEVSRLHDEGVSWERLESFGLEYRFIARYLQKTMTRDEMAAGLQTAIGQFAKRQMTWFRRMEKKGVAIEWIPGGDYPALASRVMKMLS
;
A
#
# COMPACT_ATOMS: atom_id res chain seq x y z
N ILE A 1 1.31 -10.87 1.04
CA ILE A 1 0.81 -9.67 0.29
C ILE A 1 -0.56 -9.94 -0.32
N SER A 2 -0.72 -11.00 -1.12
CA SER A 2 -2.00 -11.35 -1.77
C SER A 2 -3.19 -11.47 -0.80
N ALA A 3 -3.06 -12.22 0.31
CA ALA A 3 -4.14 -12.36 1.30
C ALA A 3 -4.65 -11.02 1.86
N ARG A 4 -3.75 -10.08 2.17
CA ARG A 4 -4.10 -8.75 2.68
C ARG A 4 -4.89 -7.94 1.66
N LEU A 5 -4.53 -8.03 0.37
CA LEU A 5 -5.25 -7.34 -0.69
C LEU A 5 -6.67 -7.88 -0.84
N HIS A 6 -6.84 -9.20 -0.83
CA HIS A 6 -8.18 -9.80 -0.95
C HIS A 6 -9.08 -9.44 0.23
N ILE A 7 -8.54 -9.43 1.46
CA ILE A 7 -9.27 -8.97 2.65
C ILE A 7 -9.72 -7.51 2.47
N ARG A 8 -8.79 -6.60 2.12
CA ARG A 8 -9.10 -5.19 1.86
C ARG A 8 -10.20 -5.00 0.81
N LEU A 9 -10.15 -5.74 -0.29
CA LEU A 9 -11.18 -5.67 -1.32
C LEU A 9 -12.53 -6.22 -0.84
N ALA A 10 -12.53 -7.25 0.02
CA ALA A 10 -13.74 -7.82 0.61
C ALA A 10 -14.35 -6.94 1.72
N GLU A 11 -13.53 -6.13 2.39
CA GLU A 11 -13.94 -5.21 3.48
C GLU A 11 -14.60 -3.91 2.97
N GLY A 12 -14.97 -3.82 1.70
CA GLY A 12 -15.77 -2.70 1.20
C GLY A 12 -14.99 -1.58 0.51
N MET A 13 -13.74 -1.85 0.10
CA MET A 13 -12.88 -0.81 -0.49
C MET A 13 -13.37 -0.33 -1.87
N ILE A 14 -14.03 -1.19 -2.65
CA ILE A 14 -14.60 -0.78 -3.95
C ILE A 14 -15.76 0.20 -3.72
N GLU A 15 -16.59 -0.11 -2.73
CA GLU A 15 -17.74 0.66 -2.31
C GLU A 15 -17.30 2.02 -1.74
N GLU A 16 -16.21 2.06 -0.98
CA GLU A 16 -15.59 3.33 -0.52
C GLU A 16 -15.21 4.24 -1.68
N VAL A 17 -14.49 3.72 -2.68
CA VAL A 17 -14.05 4.52 -3.83
C VAL A 17 -15.25 4.97 -4.67
N SER A 18 -16.28 4.12 -4.83
CA SER A 18 -17.52 4.50 -5.50
C SER A 18 -18.21 5.66 -4.79
N ARG A 19 -18.41 5.56 -3.46
CA ARG A 19 -19.04 6.62 -2.67
C ARG A 19 -18.28 7.94 -2.77
N LEU A 20 -16.96 7.91 -2.66
CA LEU A 20 -16.14 9.13 -2.80
C LEU A 20 -16.33 9.79 -4.17
N HIS A 21 -16.47 8.99 -5.24
CA HIS A 21 -16.77 9.54 -6.56
C HIS A 21 -18.18 10.15 -6.61
N ASP A 22 -19.18 9.45 -6.07
CA ASP A 22 -20.57 9.91 -6.01
C ASP A 22 -20.71 11.21 -5.18
N GLU A 23 -19.85 11.40 -4.17
CA GLU A 23 -19.73 12.62 -3.36
C GLU A 23 -18.98 13.77 -4.09
N GLY A 24 -18.52 13.55 -5.33
CA GLY A 24 -17.96 14.58 -6.19
C GLY A 24 -16.43 14.58 -6.33
N VAL A 25 -15.73 13.58 -5.78
CA VAL A 25 -14.28 13.46 -6.00
C VAL A 25 -14.01 13.00 -7.43
N SER A 26 -13.21 13.76 -8.18
CA SER A 26 -12.90 13.42 -9.57
C SER A 26 -12.09 12.12 -9.68
N TRP A 27 -12.22 11.43 -10.82
CA TRP A 27 -11.41 10.25 -11.13
C TRP A 27 -9.91 10.52 -11.04
N GLU A 28 -9.46 11.65 -11.58
CA GLU A 28 -8.06 12.08 -11.51
C GLU A 28 -7.58 12.19 -10.06
N ARG A 29 -8.43 12.75 -9.19
CA ARG A 29 -8.11 12.87 -7.76
C ARG A 29 -8.02 11.50 -7.10
N LEU A 30 -8.96 10.60 -7.35
CA LEU A 30 -8.91 9.22 -6.83
C LEU A 30 -7.66 8.47 -7.32
N GLU A 31 -7.29 8.61 -8.59
CA GLU A 31 -6.09 7.99 -9.15
C GLU A 31 -4.77 8.51 -8.54
N SER A 32 -4.81 9.66 -7.87
CA SER A 32 -3.67 10.25 -7.18
C SER A 32 -3.46 9.73 -5.74
N PHE A 33 -4.48 9.13 -5.11
CA PHE A 33 -4.44 8.77 -3.67
C PHE A 33 -3.55 7.57 -3.35
N GLY A 34 -3.36 6.66 -4.29
CA GLY A 34 -2.56 5.46 -4.07
C GLY A 34 -2.83 4.38 -5.11
N LEU A 35 -2.15 3.25 -4.96
CA LEU A 35 -2.31 2.13 -5.90
C LEU A 35 -3.72 1.59 -5.84
N GLU A 36 -4.24 1.31 -4.66
CA GLU A 36 -5.56 0.71 -4.49
C GLU A 36 -6.66 1.59 -5.09
N TYR A 37 -6.68 2.88 -4.73
CA TYR A 37 -7.64 3.85 -5.25
C TYR A 37 -7.55 3.99 -6.78
N ARG A 38 -6.34 4.04 -7.34
CA ARG A 38 -6.13 4.15 -8.78
C ARG A 38 -6.66 2.94 -9.54
N PHE A 39 -6.36 1.74 -9.08
CA PHE A 39 -6.80 0.51 -9.73
C PHE A 39 -8.31 0.33 -9.62
N ILE A 40 -8.90 0.63 -8.46
CA ILE A 40 -10.35 0.59 -8.26
C ILE A 40 -11.06 1.66 -9.10
N ALA A 41 -10.54 2.89 -9.15
CA ALA A 41 -11.09 3.97 -9.98
C ALA A 41 -11.16 3.56 -11.46
N ARG A 42 -10.10 2.94 -11.99
CA ARG A 42 -10.07 2.45 -13.38
C ARG A 42 -11.05 1.31 -13.65
N TYR A 43 -11.19 0.40 -12.68
CA TYR A 43 -12.20 -0.65 -12.72
C TYR A 43 -13.63 -0.07 -12.73
N LEU A 44 -13.91 0.93 -11.89
CA LEU A 44 -15.22 1.59 -11.85
C LEU A 44 -15.52 2.35 -13.14
N GLN A 45 -14.50 2.96 -13.76
CA GLN A 45 -14.56 3.56 -15.11
C GLN A 45 -14.70 2.54 -16.25
N LYS A 46 -14.77 1.23 -15.97
CA LYS A 46 -14.86 0.14 -16.96
C LYS A 46 -13.70 0.07 -17.95
N THR A 47 -12.55 0.64 -17.59
CA THR A 47 -11.32 0.59 -18.41
C THR A 47 -10.50 -0.69 -18.17
N MET A 48 -10.87 -1.48 -17.17
CA MET A 48 -10.29 -2.80 -16.86
C MET A 48 -11.32 -3.70 -16.17
N THR A 49 -11.16 -5.01 -16.31
CA THR A 49 -11.95 -6.01 -15.60
C THR A 49 -11.56 -6.13 -14.12
N ARG A 50 -12.39 -6.80 -13.32
CA ARG A 50 -12.12 -7.03 -11.89
C ARG A 50 -10.85 -7.86 -11.67
N ASP A 51 -10.63 -8.86 -12.53
CA ASP A 51 -9.48 -9.76 -12.40
C ASP A 51 -8.18 -9.06 -12.81
N GLU A 52 -8.20 -8.26 -13.89
CA GLU A 52 -7.07 -7.40 -14.28
C GLU A 52 -6.74 -6.38 -13.19
N MET A 53 -7.77 -5.77 -12.59
CA MET A 53 -7.62 -4.83 -11.49
C MET A 53 -6.94 -5.50 -10.29
N ALA A 54 -7.40 -6.67 -9.86
CA ALA A 54 -6.84 -7.39 -8.72
C ALA A 54 -5.40 -7.87 -8.98
N ALA A 55 -5.15 -8.48 -10.14
CA ALA A 55 -3.83 -9.00 -10.50
C ALA A 55 -2.80 -7.88 -10.72
N GLY A 56 -3.21 -6.79 -11.38
CA GLY A 56 -2.39 -5.61 -11.60
C GLY A 56 -2.04 -4.90 -10.30
N LEU A 57 -3.03 -4.72 -9.41
CA LEU A 57 -2.81 -4.11 -8.10
C LEU A 57 -1.86 -4.96 -7.24
N GLN A 58 -2.03 -6.29 -7.19
CA GLN A 58 -1.11 -7.18 -6.48
C GLN A 58 0.33 -7.03 -6.97
N THR A 59 0.51 -7.00 -8.29
CA THR A 59 1.83 -6.83 -8.91
C THR A 59 2.44 -5.47 -8.55
N ALA A 60 1.65 -4.41 -8.65
CA ALA A 60 2.08 -3.04 -8.34
C ALA A 60 2.50 -2.89 -6.87
N ILE A 61 1.77 -3.50 -5.94
CA ILE A 61 2.14 -3.53 -4.50
C ILE A 61 3.47 -4.27 -4.30
N GLY A 62 3.67 -5.41 -4.95
CA GLY A 62 4.93 -6.15 -4.86
C GLY A 62 6.13 -5.34 -5.38
N GLN A 63 5.96 -4.67 -6.52
CA GLN A 63 6.98 -3.77 -7.07
C GLN A 63 7.25 -2.57 -6.16
N PHE A 64 6.20 -2.01 -5.54
CA PHE A 64 6.33 -0.92 -4.59
C PHE A 64 7.14 -1.34 -3.36
N ALA A 65 6.83 -2.49 -2.76
CA ALA A 65 7.59 -3.05 -1.63
C ALA A 65 9.07 -3.30 -2.00
N LYS A 66 9.33 -3.83 -3.20
CA LYS A 66 10.72 -4.00 -3.69
C LYS A 66 11.44 -2.65 -3.83
N ARG A 67 10.76 -1.61 -4.33
CA ARG A 67 11.33 -0.26 -4.41
C ARG A 67 11.60 0.33 -3.03
N GLN A 68 10.73 0.12 -2.05
CA GLN A 68 10.98 0.54 -0.65
C GLN A 68 12.29 -0.06 -0.13
N MET A 69 12.53 -1.36 -0.34
CA MET A 69 13.79 -2.01 0.05
C MET A 69 15.01 -1.40 -0.63
N THR A 70 14.91 -1.05 -1.92
CA THR A 70 15.98 -0.34 -2.63
C THR A 70 16.26 1.04 -2.01
N TRP A 71 15.22 1.78 -1.64
CA TRP A 71 15.34 3.08 -0.97
C TRP A 71 16.04 2.96 0.38
N PHE A 72 15.61 2.04 1.25
CA PHE A 72 16.24 1.83 2.56
C PHE A 72 17.73 1.45 2.43
N ARG A 73 18.07 0.52 1.53
CA ARG A 73 19.47 0.17 1.27
C ARG A 73 20.30 1.37 0.78
N ARG A 74 19.69 2.26 -0.01
CA ARG A 74 20.35 3.48 -0.47
C ARG A 74 20.58 4.47 0.67
N MET A 75 19.66 4.55 1.63
CA MET A 75 19.79 5.38 2.82
C MET A 75 20.94 4.90 3.71
N GLU A 76 21.04 3.58 3.94
CA GLU A 76 22.17 2.98 4.67
C GLU A 76 23.52 3.31 4.00
N LYS A 77 23.59 3.18 2.66
CA LYS A 77 24.79 3.58 1.90
C LYS A 77 25.14 5.07 2.02
N LYS A 78 24.15 5.93 2.32
CA LYS A 78 24.36 7.37 2.54
C LYS A 78 24.65 7.71 4.02
N GLY A 79 24.83 6.70 4.86
CA GLY A 79 25.17 6.88 6.28
C GLY A 79 23.96 7.03 7.20
N VAL A 80 22.73 6.83 6.72
CA VAL A 80 21.56 6.78 7.61
C VAL A 80 21.57 5.43 8.32
N ALA A 81 21.69 5.44 9.64
CA ALA A 81 21.57 4.23 10.45
C ALA A 81 20.12 3.74 10.43
N ILE A 82 19.89 2.56 9.88
CA ILE A 82 18.59 1.87 9.91
C ILE A 82 18.74 0.65 10.80
N GLU A 83 17.93 0.57 11.86
CA GLU A 83 17.84 -0.63 12.67
C GLU A 83 16.69 -1.50 12.16
N TRP A 84 17.02 -2.63 11.55
CA TRP A 84 16.06 -3.58 11.00
C TRP A 84 15.51 -4.49 12.11
N ILE A 85 14.18 -4.61 12.17
CA ILE A 85 13.49 -5.48 13.12
C ILE A 85 12.80 -6.60 12.34
N PRO A 86 12.95 -7.88 12.75
CA PRO A 86 12.21 -8.98 12.16
C PRO A 86 10.70 -8.75 12.21
N GLY A 87 10.02 -9.05 11.10
CA GLY A 87 8.56 -8.92 11.03
C GLY A 87 7.86 -9.80 12.06
N GLY A 88 6.97 -9.21 12.86
CA GLY A 88 6.17 -9.92 13.87
C GLY A 88 6.74 -9.90 15.28
N ASP A 89 7.97 -9.37 15.49
CA ASP A 89 8.57 -9.25 16.83
C ASP A 89 8.24 -7.90 17.48
N TYR A 90 6.98 -7.76 17.89
CA TYR A 90 6.49 -6.57 18.58
C TYR A 90 7.14 -6.32 19.95
N PRO A 91 7.45 -7.36 20.77
CA PRO A 91 8.18 -7.15 22.02
C PRO A 91 9.58 -6.58 21.82
N ALA A 92 10.34 -7.07 20.83
CA ALA A 92 11.66 -6.52 20.51
C ALA A 92 11.56 -5.06 20.02
N LEU A 93 10.57 -4.74 19.18
CA LEU A 93 10.28 -3.38 18.75
C LEU A 93 10.02 -2.46 19.95
N ALA A 94 9.12 -2.84 20.85
CA ALA A 94 8.76 -2.03 22.01
C ALA A 94 9.97 -1.80 22.93
N SER A 95 10.73 -2.86 23.24
CA SER A 95 11.94 -2.75 24.05
C SER A 95 12.97 -1.80 23.44
N ARG A 96 13.12 -1.82 22.11
CA ARG A 96 14.11 -0.99 21.42
C ARG A 96 13.70 0.48 21.34
N VAL A 97 12.43 0.76 21.04
CA VAL A 97 11.89 2.13 21.04
C VAL A 97 12.01 2.75 22.43
N MET A 98 11.67 1.99 23.48
CA MET A 98 11.78 2.49 24.86
C MET A 98 13.22 2.84 25.24
N LYS A 99 14.22 2.07 24.80
CA LYS A 99 15.65 2.36 25.02
C LYS A 99 16.17 3.57 24.25
N MET A 100 15.54 3.95 23.14
CA MET A 100 15.94 5.14 22.36
C MET A 100 15.34 6.43 22.91
N LEU A 101 14.25 6.34 23.66
CA LEU A 101 13.53 7.49 24.23
C LEU A 101 13.94 7.80 25.68
N SER A 102 14.66 6.89 26.34
CA SER A 102 15.28 7.07 27.66
C SER A 102 16.69 7.65 27.55
#